data_AF-A0A7J7UC99-F1
#
_entry.id   AF-A0A7J7UC99-F1
#
_cell.length_a   1.000
_cell.length_b   1.000
_cell.length_c   1.000
_cell.angle_alpha   90.00
_cell.angle_beta   90.00
_cell.angle_gamma   90.00
#
_symmetry.space_group_name_H-M   'P 1'
#
loop_
_entity.id
_entity.type
_entity.pdbx_description
1 polymer ?
#
loop_
_entity_poly.entity_id
_entity_poly.type
_entity_poly.pdbx_seq_one_letter_code
_entity_poly.pdbx_strand_id
1 'polypeptide(L)'
;MRLTICTLLCAGALGLCLAVPDKNVQWCTISDQEFAKCLTFSMSMKKVLPEAGPVVLCVKKSSYLECIEAIAESKADAVTLDAGLVFDAGRAPFNLKPVVAEYYGSKENPQTSYYAVAVVKKGSGFQLNELRGKKSCHTGLGRSAGWNVPMATLYSQLPEPQESLQKENLALQADVDQYELLCRDNTRKPVDQYEECHLASIPSHAVVARSVGGKEDLIWELLNQAQEYFGKDTSADFQLFGSSYKKDLLFTDAAHGFLKVPPKMDAMLYLGYEHIAAIRSLREGGKGSQTVKWCAVGHHESAKCSEWTIKSGGILECTTKKTTEDCIAAIVKGDADAMSLDGGFIYTAGKCGLVPVLAENYLSQDSKEQLGSRCENILMEGHYAVAVVKKSDADLTWNSLRGKKSCHTAVGTSAGWNIPMGLIYNQTGSCKFDEFFSQSCAPGSDPESSFCALCGGGSNAAHKCAPNSHEKYYGSSGAFRCLVEKGDVAFVEHPTVLQNTDGKNPEDWAKDLKQKDFELLCLDGTRKPVTEAQNCHLGIVPNHAVVSRKDKADSVRRMLFNQQELFGRNGFEYMMFQLFKSSTKDLLFSDDTECLANLQDKTIYQKYLGPEYLTAIANVRQCLPSELLDACTLHGS
;
A
#
# COMPACT_ATOMS: atom_id res chain seq x y z
N MET A 1 42.68 -70.71 4.67
CA MET A 1 41.27 -70.96 4.30
C MET A 1 40.44 -69.82 4.89
N ARG A 2 40.02 -68.83 4.08
CA ARG A 2 38.62 -68.64 3.61
C ARG A 2 37.63 -68.65 4.80
N LEU A 3 36.89 -67.61 5.18
CA LEU A 3 35.99 -66.77 4.38
C LEU A 3 35.45 -65.58 5.22
N THR A 4 35.18 -64.43 4.56
CA THR A 4 34.10 -63.42 4.80
C THR A 4 33.82 -62.83 6.20
N ILE A 5 34.09 -61.52 6.36
CA ILE A 5 33.13 -60.56 6.96
C ILE A 5 33.17 -59.27 6.12
N CYS A 6 32.11 -59.07 5.35
CA CYS A 6 31.73 -57.82 4.70
C CYS A 6 30.35 -57.45 5.27
N THR A 7 30.00 -56.16 5.21
CA THR A 7 28.70 -55.54 5.58
C THR A 7 28.37 -55.38 7.07
N LEU A 8 28.70 -54.20 7.62
CA LEU A 8 27.95 -53.54 8.69
C LEU A 8 28.31 -52.04 8.69
N LEU A 9 27.71 -51.28 7.78
CA LEU A 9 27.69 -49.81 7.76
C LEU A 9 26.73 -49.38 6.65
N CYS A 10 25.42 -49.40 6.92
CA CYS A 10 24.37 -48.62 6.22
C CYS A 10 22.99 -49.01 6.76
N ALA A 11 22.56 -48.39 7.85
CA ALA A 11 21.14 -48.29 8.23
C ALA A 11 20.97 -47.13 9.22
N GLY A 12 21.20 -45.91 8.75
CA GLY A 12 21.15 -44.71 9.56
C GLY A 12 20.90 -43.45 8.74
N ALA A 13 20.06 -43.55 7.71
CA ALA A 13 19.51 -42.40 7.00
C ALA A 13 18.31 -42.87 6.16
N LEU A 14 17.13 -42.32 6.45
CA LEU A 14 15.90 -42.21 5.65
C LEU A 14 14.67 -42.55 6.50
N GLY A 15 14.27 -41.53 7.27
CA GLY A 15 13.02 -41.51 8.01
C GLY A 15 12.60 -40.09 8.36
N LEU A 16 12.92 -39.11 7.50
CA LEU A 16 12.17 -37.86 7.46
C LEU A 16 10.81 -38.23 6.86
N CYS A 17 9.86 -38.51 7.74
CA CYS A 17 8.46 -38.61 7.39
C CYS A 17 8.07 -37.25 6.78
N LEU A 18 8.06 -37.14 5.46
CA LEU A 18 7.38 -36.04 4.78
C LEU A 18 5.90 -36.26 5.07
N ALA A 19 5.43 -35.72 6.20
CA ALA A 19 4.01 -35.65 6.48
C ALA A 19 3.35 -34.96 5.28
N VAL A 20 2.49 -35.68 4.57
CA VAL A 20 1.71 -35.11 3.48
C VAL A 20 0.97 -33.90 4.06
N PRO A 21 1.13 -32.70 3.48
CA PRO A 21 0.50 -31.51 4.04
C PRO A 21 -1.01 -31.72 4.15
N ASP A 22 -1.57 -31.41 5.32
CA ASP A 22 -3.01 -31.48 5.56
C ASP A 22 -3.73 -30.48 4.65
N LYS A 23 -4.45 -31.01 3.64
CA LYS A 23 -5.21 -30.24 2.65
C LYS A 23 -6.67 -30.00 3.05
N ASN A 24 -7.01 -30.21 4.32
CA ASN A 24 -8.33 -29.89 4.83
C ASN A 24 -8.47 -28.39 5.11
N VAL A 25 -9.60 -27.81 4.69
CA VAL A 25 -10.03 -26.45 5.04
C VAL A 25 -11.27 -26.55 5.92
N GLN A 26 -11.14 -26.17 7.18
CA GLN A 26 -12.25 -26.14 8.14
C GLN A 26 -13.09 -24.86 7.98
N TRP A 27 -14.21 -24.96 7.29
CA TRP A 27 -15.14 -23.86 7.04
C TRP A 27 -16.11 -23.67 8.21
N CYS A 28 -16.13 -22.47 8.79
CA CYS A 28 -17.04 -22.14 9.88
C CYS A 28 -18.41 -21.70 9.37
N THR A 29 -19.47 -22.14 10.07
CA THR A 29 -20.88 -21.88 9.75
C THR A 29 -21.62 -21.47 11.01
N ILE A 30 -22.63 -20.61 10.89
CA ILE A 30 -23.33 -20.00 12.04
C ILE A 30 -24.78 -20.48 12.21
N SER A 31 -25.29 -21.29 11.28
CA SER A 31 -26.66 -21.81 11.32
C SER A 31 -26.75 -23.25 10.82
N ASP A 32 -27.83 -23.95 11.17
CA ASP A 32 -28.11 -25.29 10.63
C ASP A 32 -28.21 -25.31 9.10
N GLN A 33 -28.76 -24.24 8.52
CA GLN A 33 -28.91 -24.12 7.07
C GLN A 33 -27.55 -23.93 6.38
N GLU A 34 -26.68 -23.09 6.94
CA GLU A 34 -25.32 -22.94 6.43
C GLU A 34 -24.50 -24.23 6.59
N PHE A 35 -24.61 -24.90 7.74
CA PHE A 35 -23.92 -26.16 7.97
C PHE A 35 -24.34 -27.24 6.96
N ALA A 36 -25.65 -27.35 6.68
CA ALA A 36 -26.16 -28.26 5.65
C ALA A 36 -25.65 -27.91 4.23
N LYS A 37 -25.63 -26.62 3.87
CA LYS A 37 -25.04 -26.16 2.59
C LYS A 37 -23.55 -26.48 2.52
N CYS A 38 -22.81 -26.29 3.62
CA CYS A 38 -21.39 -26.62 3.70
C CYS A 38 -21.12 -28.12 3.52
N LEU A 39 -21.94 -28.99 4.12
CA LEU A 39 -21.80 -30.44 3.92
C LEU A 39 -22.04 -30.82 2.46
N THR A 40 -23.04 -30.21 1.82
CA THR A 40 -23.32 -30.41 0.39
C THR A 40 -22.15 -29.93 -0.46
N PHE A 41 -21.61 -28.74 -0.16
CA PHE A 41 -20.43 -28.18 -0.80
C PHE A 41 -19.23 -29.13 -0.71
N SER A 42 -18.93 -29.64 0.50
CA SER A 42 -17.86 -30.62 0.73
C SER A 42 -18.03 -31.88 -0.11
N MET A 43 -19.23 -32.45 -0.15
CA MET A 43 -19.52 -33.65 -0.94
C MET A 43 -19.42 -33.39 -2.45
N SER A 44 -19.88 -32.25 -2.94
CA SER A 44 -19.77 -31.86 -4.36
C SER A 44 -18.31 -31.67 -4.78
N MET A 45 -17.50 -31.00 -3.96
CA MET A 45 -16.06 -30.82 -4.23
C MET A 45 -15.32 -32.16 -4.32
N LYS A 46 -15.60 -33.10 -3.41
CA LYS A 46 -15.00 -34.44 -3.44
C LYS A 46 -15.29 -35.24 -4.72
N LYS A 47 -16.38 -34.93 -5.44
CA LYS A 47 -16.72 -35.61 -6.70
C LYS A 47 -15.93 -35.08 -7.89
N VAL A 48 -15.55 -33.80 -7.88
CA VAL A 48 -14.90 -33.12 -9.01
C VAL A 48 -13.40 -32.95 -8.84
N LEU A 49 -12.91 -32.99 -7.60
CA LEU A 49 -11.49 -32.84 -7.30
C LEU A 49 -10.75 -34.18 -7.26
N PRO A 50 -9.46 -34.21 -7.62
CA PRO A 50 -8.62 -35.40 -7.45
C PRO A 50 -8.50 -35.77 -5.96
N GLU A 51 -8.17 -37.03 -5.65
CA GLU A 51 -8.01 -37.49 -4.26
C GLU A 51 -6.97 -36.68 -3.45
N ALA A 52 -6.01 -36.07 -4.14
CA ALA A 52 -4.99 -35.19 -3.55
C ALA A 52 -5.38 -33.69 -3.56
N GLY A 53 -6.62 -33.35 -3.89
CA GLY A 53 -7.15 -31.98 -3.92
C GLY A 53 -7.56 -31.46 -2.53
N PRO A 54 -7.90 -30.16 -2.42
CA PRO A 54 -8.39 -29.58 -1.17
C PRO A 54 -9.74 -30.17 -0.73
N VAL A 55 -9.91 -30.38 0.57
CA VAL A 55 -11.13 -30.96 1.15
C VAL A 55 -11.78 -29.98 2.14
N VAL A 56 -13.08 -29.77 1.99
CA VAL A 56 -13.85 -28.91 2.91
C VAL A 56 -14.35 -29.73 4.10
N LEU A 57 -14.09 -29.25 5.32
CA LEU A 57 -14.68 -29.75 6.55
C LEU A 57 -15.55 -28.65 7.16
N CYS A 58 -16.70 -29.00 7.73
CA CYS A 58 -17.65 -28.01 8.24
C CYS A 58 -17.61 -27.96 9.76
N VAL A 59 -17.48 -26.75 10.31
CA VAL A 59 -17.52 -26.47 11.75
C VAL A 59 -18.72 -25.57 12.01
N LYS A 60 -19.57 -25.92 12.97
CA LYS A 60 -20.75 -25.12 13.35
C LYS A 60 -20.47 -24.33 14.64
N LYS A 61 -20.83 -23.05 14.64
CA LYS A 61 -20.81 -22.13 15.79
C LYS A 61 -22.14 -21.40 15.93
N SER A 62 -22.32 -20.64 17.01
CA SER A 62 -23.57 -19.91 17.27
C SER A 62 -23.62 -18.52 16.62
N SER A 63 -22.47 -17.96 16.28
CA SER A 63 -22.34 -16.59 15.76
C SER A 63 -21.04 -16.40 14.97
N TYR A 64 -20.97 -15.31 14.20
CA TYR A 64 -19.73 -14.94 13.50
C TYR A 64 -18.58 -14.63 14.46
N LEU A 65 -18.86 -14.10 15.65
CA LEU A 65 -17.83 -13.85 16.67
C LEU A 65 -17.18 -15.15 17.14
N GLU A 66 -17.98 -16.18 17.42
CA GLU A 66 -17.45 -17.50 17.76
C GLU A 66 -16.68 -18.16 16.59
N CYS A 67 -17.05 -17.86 15.34
CA CYS A 67 -16.26 -18.29 14.18
C CYS A 67 -14.90 -17.57 14.12
N ILE A 68 -14.86 -16.26 14.35
CA ILE A 68 -13.64 -15.46 14.42
C ILE A 68 -12.71 -16.01 15.53
N GLU A 69 -13.25 -16.24 16.72
CA GLU A 69 -12.54 -16.87 17.84
C GLU A 69 -12.02 -18.26 17.46
N ALA A 70 -12.85 -19.10 16.85
CA ALA A 70 -12.44 -20.44 16.45
C ALA A 70 -11.31 -20.44 15.42
N ILE A 71 -11.32 -19.50 14.47
CA ILE A 71 -10.23 -19.35 13.49
C ILE A 71 -8.94 -18.91 14.20
N ALA A 72 -9.02 -17.91 15.08
CA ALA A 72 -7.88 -17.45 15.86
C ALA A 72 -7.28 -18.57 16.74
N GLU A 73 -8.12 -19.44 17.31
CA GLU A 73 -7.74 -20.58 18.14
C GLU A 73 -7.39 -21.86 17.36
N SER A 74 -7.31 -21.80 16.03
CA SER A 74 -7.03 -22.98 15.18
C SER A 74 -8.03 -24.13 15.27
N LYS A 75 -9.29 -23.81 15.59
CA LYS A 75 -10.46 -24.72 15.60
C LYS A 75 -11.31 -24.60 14.33
N ALA A 76 -10.99 -23.65 13.47
CA ALA A 76 -11.50 -23.46 12.11
C ALA A 76 -10.42 -22.78 11.27
N ASP A 77 -10.58 -22.73 9.95
CA ASP A 77 -9.63 -22.13 9.02
C ASP A 77 -10.19 -20.89 8.31
N ALA A 78 -11.48 -20.88 7.98
CA ALA A 78 -12.08 -19.80 7.19
C ALA A 78 -13.56 -19.53 7.52
N VAL A 79 -13.99 -18.28 7.32
CA VAL A 79 -15.39 -17.85 7.33
C VAL A 79 -15.56 -16.61 6.46
N THR A 80 -16.70 -16.46 5.79
CA THR A 80 -17.06 -15.25 5.04
C THR A 80 -17.67 -14.21 5.98
N LEU A 81 -17.17 -12.97 5.95
CA LEU A 81 -17.58 -11.87 6.80
C LEU A 81 -17.96 -10.62 6.00
N ASP A 82 -18.95 -9.88 6.50
CA ASP A 82 -19.23 -8.50 6.10
C ASP A 82 -18.10 -7.57 6.59
N ALA A 83 -17.88 -6.46 5.89
CA ALA A 83 -16.81 -5.49 6.19
C ALA A 83 -16.77 -5.06 7.67
N GLY A 84 -17.92 -4.92 8.33
CA GLY A 84 -17.98 -4.53 9.74
C GLY A 84 -17.42 -5.62 10.68
N LEU A 85 -17.58 -6.89 10.32
CA LEU A 85 -17.01 -8.02 11.05
C LEU A 85 -15.56 -8.30 10.64
N VAL A 86 -15.15 -7.95 9.41
CA VAL A 86 -13.74 -7.94 9.01
C VAL A 86 -12.94 -6.97 9.89
N PHE A 87 -13.53 -5.82 10.24
CA PHE A 87 -12.91 -4.87 11.19
C PHE A 87 -12.66 -5.52 12.55
N ASP A 88 -13.66 -6.21 13.09
CA ASP A 88 -13.56 -6.88 14.39
C ASP A 88 -12.56 -8.05 14.35
N ALA A 89 -12.60 -8.84 13.27
CA ALA A 89 -11.68 -9.97 13.05
C ALA A 89 -10.22 -9.53 12.89
N GLY A 90 -9.98 -8.35 12.31
CA GLY A 90 -8.64 -7.82 12.08
C GLY A 90 -7.93 -7.27 13.31
N ARG A 91 -8.67 -7.00 14.39
CA ARG A 91 -8.10 -6.42 15.61
C ARG A 91 -7.54 -7.48 16.53
N ALA A 92 -6.63 -7.05 17.41
CA ALA A 92 -6.22 -7.86 18.54
C ALA A 92 -7.44 -8.20 19.43
N PRO A 93 -7.54 -9.42 19.95
CA PRO A 93 -6.53 -10.49 19.90
C PRO A 93 -6.58 -11.38 18.64
N PHE A 94 -7.57 -11.24 17.75
CA PHE A 94 -7.82 -12.18 16.66
C PHE A 94 -6.82 -12.08 15.50
N ASN A 95 -6.48 -10.85 15.09
CA ASN A 95 -5.49 -10.57 14.03
C ASN A 95 -5.70 -11.41 12.75
N LEU A 96 -6.95 -11.64 12.35
CA LEU A 96 -7.29 -12.29 11.10
C LEU A 96 -7.10 -11.32 9.93
N LYS A 97 -6.94 -11.86 8.71
CA LYS A 97 -6.85 -11.06 7.50
C LYS A 97 -7.79 -11.59 6.41
N PRO A 98 -8.35 -10.72 5.55
CA PRO A 98 -9.07 -11.16 4.37
C PRO A 98 -8.10 -11.84 3.40
N VAL A 99 -8.48 -12.99 2.86
CA VAL A 99 -7.67 -13.77 1.90
C VAL A 99 -8.36 -13.94 0.55
N VAL A 100 -9.70 -13.85 0.52
CA VAL A 100 -10.50 -13.92 -0.70
C VAL A 100 -11.65 -12.92 -0.59
N ALA A 101 -11.89 -12.15 -1.65
CA ALA A 101 -12.99 -11.19 -1.73
C ALA A 101 -14.08 -11.72 -2.67
N GLU A 102 -15.35 -11.57 -2.31
CA GLU A 102 -16.45 -11.75 -3.26
C GLU A 102 -16.40 -10.64 -4.32
N TYR A 103 -16.71 -10.95 -5.57
CA TYR A 103 -16.99 -9.92 -6.57
C TYR A 103 -18.43 -10.01 -7.08
N TYR A 104 -18.95 -8.84 -7.40
CA TYR A 104 -20.26 -8.60 -8.00
C TYR A 104 -20.07 -8.06 -9.44
N GLY A 105 -21.16 -7.93 -10.20
CA GLY A 105 -21.08 -7.50 -11.60
C GLY A 105 -20.61 -8.63 -12.53
N SER A 106 -19.90 -8.29 -13.61
CA SER A 106 -19.45 -9.27 -14.62
C SER A 106 -18.01 -9.73 -14.38
N LYS A 107 -17.60 -10.81 -15.04
CA LYS A 107 -16.22 -11.34 -14.95
C LYS A 107 -15.20 -10.39 -15.60
N GLU A 108 -15.61 -9.63 -16.60
CA GLU A 108 -14.79 -8.65 -17.33
C GLU A 108 -14.61 -7.35 -16.53
N ASN A 109 -15.56 -7.04 -15.65
CA ASN A 109 -15.51 -5.86 -14.78
C ASN A 109 -15.96 -6.23 -13.35
N PRO A 110 -15.13 -6.99 -12.61
CA PRO A 110 -15.47 -7.48 -11.28
C PRO A 110 -15.50 -6.32 -10.28
N GLN A 111 -16.65 -6.13 -9.63
CA GLN A 111 -16.83 -5.13 -8.57
C GLN A 111 -16.62 -5.79 -7.21
N THR A 112 -15.57 -5.42 -6.50
CA THR A 112 -15.29 -5.92 -5.12
C THR A 112 -15.76 -4.94 -4.05
N SER A 113 -16.71 -4.08 -4.38
CA SER A 113 -17.39 -3.16 -3.46
C SER A 113 -18.89 -3.10 -3.78
N TYR A 114 -19.68 -2.64 -2.81
CA TYR A 114 -21.12 -2.42 -2.95
C TYR A 114 -21.54 -1.15 -2.20
N TYR A 115 -22.69 -0.60 -2.54
CA TYR A 115 -23.16 0.65 -1.97
C TYR A 115 -24.09 0.44 -0.78
N ALA A 116 -23.83 1.14 0.32
CA ALA A 116 -24.81 1.33 1.38
C ALA A 116 -25.79 2.42 0.99
N VAL A 117 -27.09 2.10 1.00
CA VAL A 117 -28.16 3.04 0.64
C VAL A 117 -29.23 3.07 1.73
N ALA A 118 -29.93 4.21 1.86
CA ALA A 118 -31.11 4.34 2.71
C ALA A 118 -32.36 4.35 1.84
N VAL A 119 -33.17 3.29 1.93
CA VAL A 119 -34.35 3.10 1.09
C VAL A 119 -35.62 3.54 1.82
N VAL A 120 -36.47 4.31 1.15
CA VAL A 120 -37.77 4.77 1.66
C VAL A 120 -38.90 4.51 0.67
N LYS A 121 -40.14 4.40 1.16
CA LYS A 121 -41.32 4.36 0.28
C LYS A 121 -41.54 5.72 -0.39
N LYS A 122 -41.93 5.71 -1.66
CA LYS A 122 -42.41 6.89 -2.38
C LYS A 122 -43.57 7.55 -1.61
N GLY A 123 -43.57 8.88 -1.58
CA GLY A 123 -44.62 9.66 -0.91
C GLY A 123 -44.45 9.81 0.62
N SER A 124 -43.37 9.30 1.21
CA SER A 124 -43.12 9.44 2.66
C SER A 124 -42.72 10.86 3.10
N GLY A 125 -42.26 11.71 2.19
CA GLY A 125 -42.10 13.16 2.37
C GLY A 125 -41.00 13.67 3.30
N PHE A 126 -40.05 12.83 3.74
CA PHE A 126 -38.92 13.21 4.61
C PHE A 126 -37.53 12.90 4.02
N GLN A 127 -36.52 13.68 4.37
CA GLN A 127 -35.14 13.55 3.89
C GLN A 127 -34.21 12.93 4.96
N LEU A 128 -32.93 12.76 4.62
CA LEU A 128 -31.94 12.09 5.48
C LEU A 128 -31.74 12.79 6.83
N ASN A 129 -31.79 14.13 6.85
CA ASN A 129 -31.72 14.94 8.07
C ASN A 129 -33.01 14.96 8.91
N GLU A 130 -34.09 14.35 8.44
CA GLU A 130 -35.41 14.33 9.10
C GLU A 130 -35.76 12.95 9.68
N LEU A 131 -34.77 12.07 9.83
CA LEU A 131 -34.94 10.71 10.35
C LEU A 131 -35.25 10.64 11.84
N ARG A 132 -35.05 11.74 12.59
CA ARG A 132 -35.34 11.78 14.03
C ARG A 132 -36.82 11.48 14.30
N GLY A 133 -37.07 10.49 15.16
CA GLY A 133 -38.42 10.05 15.52
C GLY A 133 -39.11 9.16 14.47
N LYS A 134 -38.44 8.80 13.37
CA LYS A 134 -38.94 7.83 12.39
C LYS A 134 -38.59 6.40 12.81
N LYS A 135 -39.29 5.41 12.23
CA LYS A 135 -38.99 3.99 12.41
C LYS A 135 -37.97 3.56 11.35
N SER A 136 -36.92 2.85 11.76
CA SER A 136 -35.86 2.35 10.87
C SER A 136 -35.78 0.82 10.88
N CYS A 137 -35.24 0.26 9.80
CA CYS A 137 -34.96 -1.17 9.66
C CYS A 137 -33.47 -1.33 9.32
N HIS A 138 -32.80 -2.29 9.95
CA HIS A 138 -31.36 -2.48 9.85
C HIS A 138 -31.03 -3.95 9.53
N THR A 139 -29.96 -4.21 8.78
CA THR A 139 -29.55 -5.59 8.43
C THR A 139 -28.99 -6.35 9.63
N GLY A 140 -28.49 -5.65 10.63
CA GLY A 140 -28.00 -6.21 11.88
C GLY A 140 -26.92 -5.35 12.52
N LEU A 141 -26.82 -5.44 13.86
CA LEU A 141 -25.81 -4.75 14.64
C LEU A 141 -24.39 -5.09 14.14
N GLY A 142 -23.57 -4.07 13.91
CA GLY A 142 -22.18 -4.21 13.48
C GLY A 142 -21.97 -4.46 11.98
N ARG A 143 -23.05 -4.68 11.19
CA ARG A 143 -22.98 -4.79 9.74
C ARG A 143 -22.68 -3.44 9.10
N SER A 144 -21.91 -3.42 8.02
CA SER A 144 -21.47 -2.16 7.40
C SER A 144 -22.61 -1.34 6.82
N ALA A 145 -23.41 -1.90 5.91
CA ALA A 145 -24.49 -1.15 5.25
C ALA A 145 -25.68 -0.87 6.15
N GLY A 146 -26.03 -1.81 7.03
CA GLY A 146 -27.22 -1.69 7.88
C GLY A 146 -26.98 -1.02 9.22
N TRP A 147 -25.75 -0.87 9.70
CA TRP A 147 -25.47 -0.29 11.01
C TRP A 147 -24.33 0.74 10.98
N ASN A 148 -23.11 0.34 10.66
CA ASN A 148 -21.94 1.21 10.82
C ASN A 148 -22.06 2.48 9.96
N VAL A 149 -22.41 2.36 8.68
CA VAL A 149 -22.51 3.52 7.77
C VAL A 149 -23.69 4.44 8.12
N PRO A 150 -24.94 3.96 8.29
CA PRO A 150 -26.06 4.82 8.67
C PRO A 150 -25.85 5.51 10.02
N MET A 151 -25.38 4.77 11.03
CA MET A 151 -25.15 5.34 12.36
C MET A 151 -24.04 6.37 12.34
N ALA A 152 -22.94 6.13 11.61
CA ALA A 152 -21.86 7.12 11.49
C ALA A 152 -22.33 8.38 10.75
N THR A 153 -23.18 8.23 9.73
CA THR A 153 -23.77 9.36 9.00
C THR A 153 -24.66 10.22 9.90
N LEU A 154 -25.36 9.61 10.86
CA LEU A 154 -26.27 10.29 11.79
C LEU A 154 -25.62 10.65 13.13
N TYR A 155 -24.32 10.35 13.33
CA TYR A 155 -23.66 10.44 14.62
C TYR A 155 -23.78 11.83 15.27
N SER A 156 -23.64 12.90 14.48
CA SER A 156 -23.76 14.29 14.96
C SER A 156 -25.17 14.70 15.41
N GLN A 157 -26.20 13.89 15.12
CA GLN A 157 -27.61 14.17 15.43
C GLN A 157 -28.14 13.33 16.60
N LEU A 158 -27.34 12.40 17.12
CA LEU A 158 -27.71 11.54 18.25
C LEU A 158 -27.68 12.34 19.58
N PRO A 159 -28.73 12.25 20.42
CA PRO A 159 -28.73 12.88 21.74
C PRO A 159 -27.74 12.18 22.69
N GLU A 160 -27.04 12.94 23.54
CA GLU A 160 -26.27 12.40 24.68
C GLU A 160 -27.21 12.03 25.85
N PRO A 161 -26.92 10.98 26.66
CA PRO A 161 -25.85 10.00 26.53
C PRO A 161 -26.24 8.85 25.59
N GLN A 162 -25.24 8.35 24.85
CA GLN A 162 -25.40 7.31 23.84
C GLN A 162 -25.51 5.92 24.51
N GLU A 163 -26.69 5.55 25.01
CA GLU A 163 -26.96 4.19 25.52
C GLU A 163 -27.28 3.20 24.40
N SER A 164 -26.79 1.96 24.57
CA SER A 164 -26.80 0.86 23.60
C SER A 164 -28.21 0.33 23.27
N LEU A 165 -28.53 0.24 21.98
CA LEU A 165 -29.80 -0.29 21.46
C LEU A 165 -29.71 -1.79 21.08
N GLN A 166 -30.71 -2.58 21.51
CA GLN A 166 -30.84 -4.03 21.29
C GLN A 166 -31.54 -4.39 19.96
N LYS A 167 -31.30 -5.63 19.49
CA LYS A 167 -31.66 -6.22 18.19
C LYS A 167 -33.13 -6.66 18.07
N GLU A 168 -33.73 -6.46 16.89
CA GLU A 168 -34.80 -7.30 16.33
C GLU A 168 -34.64 -7.42 14.80
N ASN A 169 -34.98 -8.58 14.23
CA ASN A 169 -34.86 -8.91 12.80
C ASN A 169 -36.25 -9.13 12.18
N LEU A 170 -36.49 -8.59 10.97
CA LEU A 170 -37.46 -9.12 10.01
C LEU A 170 -37.17 -8.54 8.61
N ALA A 171 -37.29 -9.39 7.59
CA ALA A 171 -37.08 -9.05 6.19
C ALA A 171 -38.43 -8.75 5.50
N LEU A 172 -38.41 -7.85 4.51
CA LEU A 172 -39.50 -7.66 3.56
C LEU A 172 -38.94 -7.60 2.14
N GLN A 173 -39.63 -8.23 1.20
CA GLN A 173 -39.35 -8.18 -0.23
C GLN A 173 -40.46 -7.35 -0.88
N ALA A 174 -40.09 -6.36 -1.69
CA ALA A 174 -41.05 -5.44 -2.29
C ALA A 174 -40.60 -4.91 -3.66
N ASP A 175 -41.60 -4.44 -4.40
CA ASP A 175 -41.57 -4.00 -5.80
C ASP A 175 -40.81 -2.68 -5.97
N VAL A 176 -39.79 -2.66 -6.83
CA VAL A 176 -38.74 -1.61 -6.90
C VAL A 176 -39.31 -0.23 -7.25
N ASP A 177 -40.40 -0.17 -8.01
CA ASP A 177 -41.01 1.09 -8.47
C ASP A 177 -41.68 1.90 -7.35
N GLN A 178 -41.89 1.31 -6.18
CA GLN A 178 -42.52 1.96 -5.02
C GLN A 178 -41.53 2.63 -4.07
N TYR A 179 -40.23 2.59 -4.38
CA TYR A 179 -39.16 3.03 -3.48
C TYR A 179 -38.27 4.11 -4.08
N GLU A 180 -37.61 4.85 -3.19
CA GLU A 180 -36.63 5.90 -3.47
C GLU A 180 -35.45 5.77 -2.50
N LEU A 181 -34.32 6.36 -2.87
CA LEU A 181 -33.12 6.47 -2.04
C LEU A 181 -33.07 7.85 -1.37
N LEU A 182 -32.61 7.89 -0.12
CA LEU A 182 -32.24 9.14 0.55
C LEU A 182 -30.76 9.42 0.32
N CYS A 183 -30.45 10.59 -0.24
CA CYS A 183 -29.10 10.99 -0.59
C CYS A 183 -28.46 11.87 0.50
N ARG A 184 -27.13 11.91 0.55
CA ARG A 184 -26.35 12.69 1.55
C ARG A 184 -26.56 14.20 1.45
N ASP A 185 -26.93 14.70 0.28
CA ASP A 185 -27.27 16.10 0.01
C ASP A 185 -28.71 16.46 0.42
N ASN A 186 -29.40 15.56 1.13
CA ASN A 186 -30.81 15.66 1.52
C ASN A 186 -31.75 15.76 0.31
N THR A 187 -31.40 15.11 -0.80
CA THR A 187 -32.31 14.86 -1.94
C THR A 187 -32.81 13.42 -1.96
N ARG A 188 -33.71 13.11 -2.91
CA ARG A 188 -34.16 11.75 -3.20
C ARG A 188 -33.84 11.41 -4.65
N LYS A 189 -33.47 10.15 -4.89
CA LYS A 189 -33.28 9.61 -6.24
C LYS A 189 -33.95 8.25 -6.37
N PRO A 190 -34.30 7.79 -7.59
CA PRO A 190 -34.81 6.45 -7.79
C PRO A 190 -33.74 5.38 -7.47
N VAL A 191 -34.17 4.14 -7.23
CA VAL A 191 -33.31 3.06 -6.71
C VAL A 191 -32.18 2.67 -7.67
N ASP A 192 -32.36 2.88 -8.97
CA ASP A 192 -31.36 2.63 -10.02
C ASP A 192 -30.20 3.66 -10.05
N GLN A 193 -30.37 4.82 -9.43
CA GLN A 193 -29.33 5.87 -9.33
C GLN A 193 -28.48 5.75 -8.06
N TYR A 194 -28.24 4.52 -7.58
CA TYR A 194 -27.49 4.26 -6.35
C TYR A 194 -26.02 4.72 -6.43
N GLU A 195 -25.41 4.72 -7.62
CA GLU A 195 -24.03 5.21 -7.80
C GLU A 195 -23.89 6.71 -7.49
N GLU A 196 -24.95 7.49 -7.72
CA GLU A 196 -25.00 8.93 -7.40
C GLU A 196 -25.63 9.19 -6.02
N CYS A 197 -26.45 8.27 -5.51
CA CYS A 197 -27.20 8.40 -4.27
C CYS A 197 -26.95 7.23 -3.32
N HIS A 198 -25.82 7.30 -2.61
CA HIS A 198 -25.46 6.33 -1.59
C HIS A 198 -24.90 7.01 -0.33
N LEU A 199 -24.93 6.27 0.77
CA LEU A 199 -24.34 6.67 2.04
C LEU A 199 -22.85 6.34 2.10
N ALA A 200 -22.38 5.27 1.48
CA ALA A 200 -20.96 4.96 1.33
C ALA A 200 -20.76 3.83 0.31
N SER A 201 -19.59 3.76 -0.30
CA SER A 201 -19.09 2.52 -0.90
C SER A 201 -18.44 1.66 0.19
N ILE A 202 -18.72 0.37 0.20
CA ILE A 202 -18.25 -0.59 1.19
C ILE A 202 -17.54 -1.73 0.47
N PRO A 203 -16.36 -2.16 0.92
CA PRO A 203 -15.72 -3.36 0.43
C PRO A 203 -16.64 -4.58 0.55
N SER A 204 -16.63 -5.41 -0.48
CA SER A 204 -17.37 -6.68 -0.54
C SER A 204 -17.09 -7.59 0.65
N HIS A 205 -17.97 -8.56 0.87
CA HIS A 205 -17.72 -9.60 1.85
C HIS A 205 -16.40 -10.33 1.55
N ALA A 206 -15.67 -10.69 2.60
CA ALA A 206 -14.38 -11.33 2.49
C ALA A 206 -14.32 -12.63 3.30
N VAL A 207 -13.68 -13.64 2.74
CA VAL A 207 -13.24 -14.82 3.47
C VAL A 207 -12.01 -14.43 4.27
N VAL A 208 -12.08 -14.58 5.59
CA VAL A 208 -10.96 -14.28 6.49
C VAL A 208 -10.26 -15.56 6.94
N ALA A 209 -8.95 -15.45 7.17
CA ALA A 209 -8.11 -16.52 7.71
C ALA A 209 -7.08 -15.96 8.70
N ARG A 210 -6.35 -16.83 9.40
CA ARG A 210 -5.24 -16.40 10.27
C ARG A 210 -4.15 -15.72 9.46
N SER A 211 -3.57 -14.64 10.00
CA SER A 211 -2.42 -13.97 9.38
C SER A 211 -1.16 -14.85 9.35
N VAL A 212 -1.03 -15.80 10.28
CA VAL A 212 0.08 -16.76 10.35
C VAL A 212 -0.51 -18.17 10.36
N GLY A 213 -0.02 -19.05 9.46
CA GLY A 213 -0.51 -20.43 9.36
C GLY A 213 -2.00 -20.54 8.96
N GLY A 214 -2.51 -19.55 8.20
CA GLY A 214 -3.92 -19.45 7.82
C GLY A 214 -4.33 -20.27 6.61
N LYS A 215 -3.44 -21.06 6.00
CA LYS A 215 -3.71 -21.86 4.80
C LYS A 215 -4.26 -21.04 3.61
N GLU A 216 -3.80 -19.79 3.45
CA GLU A 216 -4.34 -18.83 2.47
C GLU A 216 -4.32 -19.34 1.02
N ASP A 217 -3.23 -19.96 0.59
CA ASP A 217 -3.10 -20.51 -0.76
C ASP A 217 -4.03 -21.72 -0.97
N LEU A 218 -4.23 -22.54 0.06
CA LEU A 218 -5.14 -23.68 0.01
C LEU A 218 -6.60 -23.24 -0.02
N ILE A 219 -6.96 -22.19 0.74
CA ILE A 219 -8.29 -21.58 0.70
C ILE A 219 -8.56 -21.00 -0.69
N TRP A 220 -7.58 -20.30 -1.27
CA TRP A 220 -7.69 -19.80 -2.64
C TRP A 220 -7.82 -20.92 -3.67
N GLU A 221 -6.97 -21.95 -3.61
CA GLU A 221 -7.03 -23.12 -4.50
C GLU A 221 -8.42 -23.77 -4.47
N LEU A 222 -8.94 -24.01 -3.25
CA LEU A 222 -10.27 -24.56 -3.02
C LEU A 222 -11.36 -23.69 -3.68
N LEU A 223 -11.37 -22.38 -3.39
CA LEU A 223 -12.43 -21.49 -3.85
C LEU A 223 -12.34 -21.19 -5.35
N ASN A 224 -11.13 -21.11 -5.90
CA ASN A 224 -10.93 -20.95 -7.33
C ASN A 224 -11.45 -22.16 -8.11
N GLN A 225 -11.20 -23.37 -7.63
CA GLN A 225 -11.79 -24.57 -8.23
C GLN A 225 -13.31 -24.63 -8.01
N ALA A 226 -13.78 -24.26 -6.81
CA ALA A 226 -15.22 -24.27 -6.50
C ALA A 226 -16.03 -23.35 -7.43
N GLN A 227 -15.54 -22.15 -7.72
CA GLN A 227 -16.22 -21.22 -8.63
C GLN A 227 -16.19 -21.68 -10.10
N GLU A 228 -15.18 -22.44 -10.52
CA GLU A 228 -15.11 -23.01 -11.87
C GLU A 228 -16.16 -24.10 -12.09
N TYR A 229 -16.39 -24.98 -11.09
CA TYR A 229 -17.33 -26.10 -11.20
C TYR A 229 -18.76 -25.79 -10.74
N PHE A 230 -18.90 -24.91 -9.74
CA PHE A 230 -20.17 -24.66 -9.04
C PHE A 230 -20.49 -23.16 -8.92
N GLY A 231 -19.78 -22.30 -9.64
CA GLY A 231 -20.09 -20.87 -9.75
C GLY A 231 -21.42 -20.59 -10.44
N LYS A 232 -21.68 -19.31 -10.71
CA LYS A 232 -22.95 -18.87 -11.29
C LYS A 232 -23.22 -19.52 -12.65
N ASP A 233 -24.41 -20.11 -12.79
CA ASP A 233 -24.88 -20.76 -14.03
C ASP A 233 -24.01 -21.94 -14.54
N THR A 234 -23.20 -22.56 -13.66
CA THR A 234 -22.28 -23.65 -14.05
C THR A 234 -22.85 -25.07 -13.89
N SER A 235 -23.58 -25.36 -12.80
CA SER A 235 -24.06 -26.72 -12.49
C SER A 235 -25.46 -26.73 -11.87
N ALA A 236 -26.35 -27.59 -12.36
CA ALA A 236 -27.69 -27.75 -11.78
C ALA A 236 -27.69 -28.47 -10.42
N ASP A 237 -26.66 -29.27 -10.14
CA ASP A 237 -26.62 -30.15 -8.96
C ASP A 237 -26.25 -29.42 -7.66
N PHE A 238 -25.42 -28.39 -7.76
CA PHE A 238 -25.02 -27.55 -6.63
C PHE A 238 -24.62 -26.15 -7.12
N GLN A 239 -25.17 -25.13 -6.45
CA GLN A 239 -24.91 -23.72 -6.74
C GLN A 239 -24.21 -23.09 -5.55
N LEU A 240 -22.98 -22.62 -5.75
CA LEU A 240 -22.17 -22.02 -4.68
C LEU A 240 -22.78 -20.71 -4.18
N PHE A 241 -23.20 -19.85 -5.12
CA PHE A 241 -23.86 -18.56 -4.87
C PHE A 241 -25.38 -18.63 -4.97
N GLY A 242 -25.96 -19.83 -4.90
CA GLY A 242 -27.41 -20.02 -4.86
C GLY A 242 -27.85 -20.56 -3.51
N SER A 243 -28.99 -20.08 -3.00
CA SER A 243 -29.56 -20.58 -1.76
C SER A 243 -31.06 -20.87 -1.95
N SER A 244 -31.49 -22.09 -1.59
CA SER A 244 -32.83 -22.62 -1.93
C SER A 244 -33.94 -22.21 -0.96
N TYR A 245 -33.64 -22.08 0.33
CA TYR A 245 -34.65 -21.84 1.38
C TYR A 245 -34.47 -20.53 2.15
N LYS A 246 -33.23 -20.08 2.32
CA LYS A 246 -32.83 -18.80 2.93
C LYS A 246 -31.86 -18.11 1.99
N LYS A 247 -31.65 -16.81 2.19
CA LYS A 247 -30.66 -16.05 1.41
C LYS A 247 -29.28 -16.09 2.06
N ASP A 248 -28.26 -15.92 1.23
CA ASP A 248 -26.87 -15.66 1.60
C ASP A 248 -26.25 -16.72 2.53
N LEU A 249 -26.45 -18.00 2.21
CA LEU A 249 -25.84 -19.11 2.95
C LEU A 249 -24.39 -19.32 2.49
N LEU A 250 -23.42 -19.23 3.42
CA LEU A 250 -21.95 -19.27 3.21
C LEU A 250 -21.38 -18.06 2.45
N PHE A 251 -22.01 -17.69 1.35
CA PHE A 251 -21.63 -16.59 0.46
C PHE A 251 -22.87 -15.80 0.10
N THR A 252 -22.69 -14.56 -0.34
CA THR A 252 -23.79 -13.73 -0.81
C THR A 252 -24.37 -14.31 -2.10
N ASP A 253 -25.70 -14.41 -2.21
CA ASP A 253 -26.33 -14.99 -3.41
C ASP A 253 -26.14 -14.10 -4.66
N ALA A 254 -25.80 -12.83 -4.45
CA ALA A 254 -25.49 -11.86 -5.51
C ALA A 254 -24.06 -11.98 -6.04
N ALA A 255 -23.16 -12.72 -5.35
CA ALA A 255 -21.78 -12.87 -5.78
C ALA A 255 -21.71 -13.63 -7.11
N HIS A 256 -20.78 -13.22 -7.96
CA HIS A 256 -20.52 -13.86 -9.25
C HIS A 256 -19.24 -14.71 -9.23
N GLY A 257 -18.41 -14.53 -8.20
CA GLY A 257 -17.19 -15.28 -8.00
C GLY A 257 -16.32 -14.66 -6.92
N PHE A 258 -15.05 -15.03 -6.93
CA PHE A 258 -14.04 -14.65 -5.99
C PHE A 258 -12.80 -14.06 -6.66
N LEU A 259 -12.14 -13.14 -5.96
CA LEU A 259 -10.81 -12.64 -6.29
C LEU A 259 -9.86 -12.91 -5.12
N LYS A 260 -8.63 -13.33 -5.44
CA LYS A 260 -7.57 -13.49 -4.44
C LYS A 260 -7.21 -12.11 -3.90
N VAL A 261 -7.21 -11.98 -2.57
CA VAL A 261 -6.77 -10.74 -1.93
C VAL A 261 -5.24 -10.70 -1.94
N PRO A 262 -4.60 -9.58 -2.34
CA PRO A 262 -3.14 -9.46 -2.35
C PRO A 262 -2.52 -9.70 -0.97
N PRO A 263 -1.34 -10.36 -0.86
CA PRO A 263 -0.78 -10.77 0.43
C PRO A 263 -0.53 -9.64 1.44
N LYS A 264 -0.21 -8.43 0.95
CA LYS A 264 0.02 -7.23 1.76
C LYS A 264 -1.25 -6.62 2.36
N MET A 265 -2.42 -7.02 1.86
CA MET A 265 -3.71 -6.53 2.33
C MET A 265 -4.04 -7.11 3.70
N ASP A 266 -4.10 -6.25 4.72
CA ASP A 266 -4.70 -6.60 6.00
C ASP A 266 -6.15 -6.13 6.06
N ALA A 267 -6.83 -6.43 7.17
CA ALA A 267 -8.21 -5.99 7.38
C ALA A 267 -8.36 -4.46 7.28
N MET A 268 -7.36 -3.69 7.70
CA MET A 268 -7.47 -2.22 7.72
C MET A 268 -7.31 -1.62 6.33
N LEU A 269 -6.38 -2.14 5.52
CA LEU A 269 -6.25 -1.74 4.11
C LEU A 269 -7.48 -2.15 3.30
N TYR A 270 -7.99 -3.36 3.53
CA TYR A 270 -9.17 -3.86 2.84
C TYR A 270 -10.40 -2.98 3.08
N LEU A 271 -10.59 -2.54 4.33
CA LEU A 271 -11.75 -1.71 4.70
C LEU A 271 -11.65 -0.26 4.21
N GLY A 272 -10.42 0.26 4.09
CA GLY A 272 -10.17 1.66 3.79
C GLY A 272 -10.41 2.59 4.99
N TYR A 273 -9.69 3.71 4.99
CA TYR A 273 -9.68 4.65 6.11
C TYR A 273 -11.06 5.24 6.44
N GLU A 274 -11.83 5.64 5.43
CA GLU A 274 -13.14 6.28 5.65
C GLU A 274 -14.10 5.35 6.41
N HIS A 275 -14.08 4.06 6.06
CA HIS A 275 -14.89 3.05 6.73
C HIS A 275 -14.44 2.84 8.18
N ILE A 276 -13.12 2.75 8.40
CA ILE A 276 -12.54 2.61 9.75
C ILE A 276 -12.85 3.83 10.61
N ALA A 277 -12.70 5.04 10.07
CA ALA A 277 -12.96 6.29 10.78
C ALA A 277 -14.42 6.39 11.20
N ALA A 278 -15.36 5.94 10.33
CA ALA A 278 -16.77 5.83 10.65
C ALA A 278 -17.02 4.86 11.83
N ILE A 279 -16.44 3.66 11.80
CA ILE A 279 -16.60 2.67 12.87
C ILE A 279 -15.99 3.16 14.19
N ARG A 280 -14.78 3.74 14.16
CA ARG A 280 -14.12 4.28 15.36
C ARG A 280 -14.91 5.43 15.98
N SER A 281 -15.44 6.33 15.17
CA SER A 281 -16.26 7.46 15.65
C SER A 281 -17.47 6.98 16.45
N LEU A 282 -18.10 5.88 16.02
CA LEU A 282 -19.24 5.27 16.70
C LEU A 282 -18.90 4.60 18.03
N ARG A 283 -17.71 4.00 18.15
CA ARG A 283 -17.36 3.13 19.28
C ARG A 283 -16.47 3.80 20.31
N GLU A 284 -15.59 4.71 19.87
CA GLU A 284 -14.49 5.24 20.68
C GLU A 284 -14.68 6.73 21.01
N GLY A 285 -15.74 7.38 20.50
CA GLY A 285 -16.03 8.79 20.75
C GLY A 285 -15.04 9.70 20.02
N GLY A 286 -15.47 10.31 18.92
CA GLY A 286 -14.61 11.06 17.98
C GLY A 286 -13.91 12.30 18.55
N LYS A 287 -12.81 12.12 19.31
CA LYS A 287 -11.77 13.13 19.51
C LYS A 287 -10.48 12.65 18.87
N GLY A 288 -10.32 12.97 17.59
CA GLY A 288 -9.04 12.78 16.90
C GLY A 288 -7.94 13.59 17.57
N SER A 289 -6.79 12.98 17.83
CA SER A 289 -5.61 13.69 18.34
C SER A 289 -5.20 14.80 17.37
N GLN A 290 -4.88 15.99 17.89
CA GLN A 290 -4.34 17.09 17.07
C GLN A 290 -2.86 16.87 16.73
N THR A 291 -2.17 16.00 17.45
CA THR A 291 -0.76 15.66 17.21
C THR A 291 -0.61 14.94 15.88
N VAL A 292 0.41 15.33 15.10
CA VAL A 292 0.76 14.70 13.83
C VAL A 292 1.70 13.53 14.10
N LYS A 293 1.39 12.34 13.57
CA LYS A 293 2.30 11.18 13.62
C LYS A 293 3.16 11.11 12.36
N TRP A 294 4.43 11.45 12.47
CA TRP A 294 5.39 11.33 11.36
C TRP A 294 5.88 9.89 11.21
N CYS A 295 5.90 9.37 9.97
CA CYS A 295 6.45 8.04 9.70
C CYS A 295 7.92 8.11 9.29
N ALA A 296 8.78 7.44 10.04
CA ALA A 296 10.21 7.33 9.80
C ALA A 296 10.58 5.93 9.28
N VAL A 297 11.42 5.88 8.25
CA VAL A 297 11.89 4.65 7.61
C VAL A 297 13.24 4.23 8.18
N GLY A 298 13.23 3.19 9.01
CA GLY A 298 14.42 2.65 9.64
C GLY A 298 14.90 3.45 10.86
N HIS A 299 16.01 2.99 11.44
CA HIS A 299 16.49 3.49 12.74
C HIS A 299 17.07 4.91 12.65
N HIS A 300 17.81 5.25 11.59
CA HIS A 300 18.42 6.57 11.48
C HIS A 300 17.39 7.69 11.34
N GLU A 301 16.35 7.49 10.53
CA GLU A 301 15.23 8.43 10.45
C GLU A 301 14.45 8.48 11.75
N SER A 302 14.23 7.34 12.41
CA SER A 302 13.54 7.27 13.70
C SER A 302 14.27 8.09 14.77
N ALA A 303 15.61 8.08 14.76
CA ALA A 303 16.42 8.86 15.69
C ALA A 303 16.28 10.36 15.44
N LYS A 304 16.39 10.81 14.18
CA LYS A 304 16.19 12.22 13.80
C LYS A 304 14.77 12.70 14.10
N CYS A 305 13.76 11.86 13.84
CA CYS A 305 12.38 12.15 14.16
C CYS A 305 12.17 12.29 15.68
N SER A 306 12.75 11.39 16.47
CA SER A 306 12.64 11.44 17.93
C SER A 306 13.26 12.72 18.50
N GLU A 307 14.40 13.15 17.95
CA GLU A 307 15.00 14.44 18.27
C GLU A 307 14.05 15.59 17.92
N TRP A 308 13.46 15.57 16.73
CA TRP A 308 12.48 16.57 16.30
C TRP A 308 11.29 16.66 17.26
N THR A 309 10.72 15.53 17.69
CA THR A 309 9.64 15.47 18.69
C THR A 309 10.04 16.15 20.00
N ILE A 310 11.26 15.89 20.50
CA ILE A 310 11.76 16.50 21.75
C ILE A 310 11.92 18.01 21.59
N LYS A 311 12.53 18.46 20.48
CA LYS A 311 12.85 19.87 20.24
C LYS A 311 11.62 20.72 19.95
N SER A 312 10.60 20.12 19.34
CA SER A 312 9.33 20.77 19.02
C SER A 312 8.33 20.83 20.18
N GLY A 313 8.70 20.36 21.37
CA GLY A 313 7.80 20.33 22.54
C GLY A 313 6.65 19.33 22.41
N GLY A 314 6.81 18.29 21.60
CA GLY A 314 5.80 17.23 21.43
C GLY A 314 4.67 17.57 20.45
N ILE A 315 4.88 18.52 19.52
CA ILE A 315 3.88 18.85 18.48
C ILE A 315 3.64 17.69 17.49
N LEU A 316 4.61 16.79 17.37
CA LEU A 316 4.52 15.57 16.58
C LEU A 316 4.98 14.33 17.37
N GLU A 317 4.49 13.17 16.95
CA GLU A 317 4.93 11.84 17.38
C GLU A 317 5.62 11.12 16.23
N CYS A 318 6.49 10.16 16.54
CA CYS A 318 7.19 9.37 15.53
C CYS A 318 6.69 7.93 15.52
N THR A 319 6.40 7.42 14.33
CA THR A 319 6.12 6.01 14.05
C THR A 319 7.21 5.47 13.15
N THR A 320 7.75 4.30 13.47
CA THR A 320 8.87 3.73 12.71
C THR A 320 8.44 2.49 11.94
N LYS A 321 8.79 2.44 10.66
CA LYS A 321 8.61 1.26 9.80
C LYS A 321 9.92 0.90 9.10
N LYS A 322 9.96 -0.26 8.44
CA LYS A 322 11.18 -0.77 7.78
C LYS A 322 11.35 -0.29 6.35
N THR A 323 10.24 -0.06 5.66
CA THR A 323 10.19 0.35 4.25
C THR A 323 9.24 1.53 4.06
N THR A 324 9.42 2.25 2.95
CA THR A 324 8.54 3.34 2.54
C THR A 324 7.09 2.87 2.36
N GLU A 325 6.88 1.72 1.71
CA GLU A 325 5.54 1.14 1.54
C GLU A 325 4.87 0.79 2.88
N ASP A 326 5.62 0.29 3.87
CA ASP A 326 5.09 0.04 5.20
C ASP A 326 4.64 1.35 5.88
N CYS A 327 5.35 2.46 5.64
CA CYS A 327 4.93 3.78 6.11
C CYS A 327 3.70 4.30 5.35
N ILE A 328 3.62 4.16 4.03
CA ILE A 328 2.41 4.51 3.26
C ILE A 328 1.21 3.72 3.80
N ALA A 329 1.36 2.41 3.99
CA ALA A 329 0.32 1.57 4.57
C ALA A 329 -0.07 2.03 5.99
N ALA A 330 0.90 2.43 6.82
CA ALA A 330 0.62 2.99 8.15
C ALA A 330 -0.18 4.29 8.08
N ILE A 331 0.10 5.16 7.10
CA ILE A 331 -0.64 6.40 6.89
C ILE A 331 -2.06 6.11 6.42
N VAL A 332 -2.24 5.18 5.48
CA VAL A 332 -3.57 4.74 5.00
C VAL A 332 -4.41 4.19 6.15
N LYS A 333 -3.82 3.40 7.05
CA LYS A 333 -4.51 2.80 8.20
C LYS A 333 -4.82 3.78 9.34
N GLY A 334 -4.17 4.94 9.36
CA GLY A 334 -4.26 5.90 10.47
C GLY A 334 -3.31 5.62 11.64
N ASP A 335 -2.32 4.74 11.46
CA ASP A 335 -1.27 4.48 12.44
C ASP A 335 -0.18 5.57 12.40
N ALA A 336 0.03 6.16 11.23
CA ALA A 336 0.81 7.37 11.00
C ALA A 336 -0.04 8.42 10.26
N ASP A 337 0.44 9.65 10.13
CA ASP A 337 -0.28 10.75 9.48
C ASP A 337 0.44 11.33 8.26
N ALA A 338 1.77 11.39 8.27
CA ALA A 338 2.53 12.00 7.19
C ALA A 338 3.95 11.44 7.05
N MET A 339 4.50 11.58 5.85
CA MET A 339 5.92 11.41 5.53
C MET A 339 6.24 12.16 4.23
N SER A 340 7.52 12.45 3.98
CA SER A 340 7.99 12.88 2.65
C SER A 340 8.24 11.68 1.75
N LEU A 341 7.90 11.79 0.47
CA LEU A 341 8.02 10.73 -0.53
C LEU A 341 8.62 11.23 -1.84
N ASP A 342 9.42 10.37 -2.47
CA ASP A 342 9.79 10.49 -3.87
C ASP A 342 8.59 10.36 -4.82
N GLY A 343 8.65 10.99 -6.00
CA GLY A 343 7.61 10.99 -7.02
C GLY A 343 7.06 9.60 -7.39
N GLY A 344 7.90 8.58 -7.42
CA GLY A 344 7.49 7.19 -7.65
C GLY A 344 6.62 6.64 -6.52
N PHE A 345 6.96 6.93 -5.27
CA PHE A 345 6.15 6.53 -4.12
C PHE A 345 4.91 7.42 -3.92
N ILE A 346 4.92 8.68 -4.38
CA ILE A 346 3.72 9.54 -4.43
C ILE A 346 2.66 8.92 -5.35
N TYR A 347 3.06 8.29 -6.46
CA TYR A 347 2.13 7.55 -7.31
C TYR A 347 1.45 6.40 -6.53
N THR A 348 2.22 5.58 -5.83
CA THR A 348 1.69 4.49 -4.99
C THR A 348 0.79 5.03 -3.89
N ALA A 349 1.24 6.05 -3.16
CA ALA A 349 0.47 6.72 -2.12
C ALA A 349 -0.85 7.29 -2.65
N GLY A 350 -0.83 7.93 -3.82
CA GLY A 350 -2.00 8.45 -4.50
C GLY A 350 -2.99 7.37 -4.94
N LYS A 351 -2.48 6.22 -5.42
CA LYS A 351 -3.30 5.03 -5.69
C LYS A 351 -3.89 4.41 -4.42
N CYS A 352 -3.27 4.62 -3.27
CA CYS A 352 -3.80 4.28 -1.95
C CYS A 352 -4.69 5.37 -1.33
N GLY A 353 -5.06 6.43 -2.08
CA GLY A 353 -5.97 7.49 -1.62
C GLY A 353 -5.32 8.58 -0.77
N LEU A 354 -4.00 8.63 -0.66
CA LEU A 354 -3.29 9.73 -0.02
C LEU A 354 -3.17 10.94 -0.95
N VAL A 355 -3.02 12.12 -0.36
CA VAL A 355 -2.89 13.39 -1.08
C VAL A 355 -1.57 14.08 -0.76
N PRO A 356 -0.92 14.73 -1.74
CA PRO A 356 0.24 15.57 -1.47
C PRO A 356 -0.19 16.83 -0.69
N VAL A 357 0.64 17.28 0.23
CA VAL A 357 0.37 18.38 1.18
C VAL A 357 1.28 19.57 0.97
N LEU A 358 2.60 19.33 0.89
CA LEU A 358 3.66 20.31 0.63
C LEU A 358 4.76 19.64 -0.20
N ALA A 359 5.46 20.41 -1.04
CA ALA A 359 6.59 19.92 -1.84
C ALA A 359 7.91 20.35 -1.20
N GLU A 360 8.93 19.48 -1.26
CA GLU A 360 10.31 19.89 -1.06
C GLU A 360 10.73 20.79 -2.23
N ASN A 361 11.30 21.94 -1.90
CA ASN A 361 11.83 22.90 -2.87
C ASN A 361 13.35 22.97 -2.73
N TYR A 362 14.05 23.03 -3.86
CA TYR A 362 15.50 22.84 -3.92
C TYR A 362 16.16 23.90 -4.80
N LEU A 363 17.14 24.68 -4.34
CA LEU A 363 17.70 25.82 -5.11
C LEU A 363 17.97 25.52 -6.59
N SER A 364 17.42 26.35 -7.48
CA SER A 364 17.88 26.44 -8.86
C SER A 364 19.30 27.02 -8.85
N GLN A 365 20.25 26.30 -9.44
CA GLN A 365 21.64 26.76 -9.55
C GLN A 365 21.79 28.01 -10.43
N ASP A 366 20.77 28.32 -11.25
CA ASP A 366 20.75 29.48 -12.13
C ASP A 366 20.18 30.73 -11.46
N SER A 367 19.44 30.59 -10.36
CA SER A 367 18.88 31.73 -9.62
C SER A 367 19.86 32.21 -8.56
N LYS A 368 20.52 33.35 -8.82
CA LYS A 368 21.25 34.14 -7.80
C LYS A 368 20.33 34.75 -6.72
N GLU A 369 19.02 34.54 -6.82
CA GLU A 369 18.05 35.01 -5.82
C GLU A 369 17.94 34.02 -4.66
N GLN A 370 18.32 34.47 -3.47
CA GLN A 370 17.89 33.81 -2.23
C GLN A 370 16.38 33.98 -2.12
N LEU A 371 15.61 32.91 -2.36
CA LEU A 371 14.14 32.96 -2.30
C LEU A 371 13.63 33.45 -0.93
N GLY A 372 14.40 33.28 0.14
CA GLY A 372 14.06 33.76 1.48
C GLY A 372 12.63 33.36 1.87
N SER A 373 11.82 34.32 2.30
CA SER A 373 10.40 34.12 2.66
C SER A 373 9.46 33.81 1.48
N ARG A 374 9.92 33.93 0.22
CA ARG A 374 9.11 33.59 -0.96
C ARG A 374 9.14 32.09 -1.29
N CYS A 375 10.07 31.33 -0.69
CA CYS A 375 10.23 29.90 -0.96
C CYS A 375 8.93 29.11 -0.76
N GLU A 376 8.14 29.45 0.25
CA GLU A 376 6.91 28.76 0.60
C GLU A 376 5.79 28.91 -0.45
N ASN A 377 5.82 29.98 -1.24
CA ASN A 377 4.74 30.34 -2.18
C ASN A 377 5.06 30.04 -3.64
N ILE A 378 6.32 29.72 -3.95
CA ILE A 378 6.78 29.43 -5.32
C ILE A 378 7.03 27.93 -5.39
N LEU A 379 6.25 27.20 -6.18
CA LEU A 379 6.54 25.78 -6.43
C LEU A 379 7.59 25.68 -7.54
N MET A 380 8.75 25.09 -7.23
CA MET A 380 9.82 24.96 -8.22
C MET A 380 9.57 23.77 -9.14
N GLU A 381 10.05 23.90 -10.39
CA GLU A 381 9.97 22.83 -11.37
C GLU A 381 10.93 21.69 -11.02
N GLY A 382 10.55 20.47 -11.40
CA GLY A 382 11.17 19.21 -11.03
C GLY A 382 12.67 19.09 -11.29
N HIS A 383 13.27 18.00 -10.80
CA HIS A 383 14.68 17.68 -11.02
C HIS A 383 14.93 16.86 -12.29
N TYR A 384 16.17 16.86 -12.74
CA TYR A 384 16.61 15.99 -13.82
C TYR A 384 17.08 14.63 -13.27
N ALA A 385 16.44 13.55 -13.72
CA ALA A 385 16.99 12.20 -13.57
C ALA A 385 18.13 12.00 -14.56
N VAL A 386 19.30 11.56 -14.08
CA VAL A 386 20.52 11.44 -14.90
C VAL A 386 21.17 10.07 -14.74
N ALA A 387 21.85 9.62 -15.80
CA ALA A 387 22.76 8.48 -15.77
C ALA A 387 24.20 8.98 -15.68
N VAL A 388 24.85 8.76 -14.53
CA VAL A 388 26.21 9.21 -14.25
C VAL A 388 27.19 8.07 -14.46
N VAL A 389 28.31 8.37 -15.12
CA VAL A 389 29.40 7.43 -15.37
C VAL A 389 30.74 8.06 -15.03
N LYS A 390 31.78 7.24 -14.87
CA LYS A 390 33.14 7.74 -14.72
C LYS A 390 33.65 8.23 -16.08
N LYS A 391 34.36 9.35 -16.05
CA LYS A 391 35.02 9.90 -17.24
C LYS A 391 36.11 8.97 -17.80
N SER A 392 36.71 8.15 -16.93
CA SER A 392 37.71 7.14 -17.33
C SER A 392 37.17 6.09 -18.30
N ASP A 393 35.87 5.80 -18.26
CA ASP A 393 35.24 4.73 -19.04
C ASP A 393 34.72 5.28 -20.37
N ALA A 394 35.60 5.82 -21.21
CA ALA A 394 35.26 6.64 -22.39
C ALA A 394 34.30 5.98 -23.40
N ASP A 395 34.31 4.66 -23.52
CA ASP A 395 33.49 3.91 -24.48
C ASP A 395 32.04 3.69 -24.01
N LEU A 396 31.73 3.99 -22.75
CA LEU A 396 30.40 3.76 -22.18
C LEU A 396 29.42 4.84 -22.67
N THR A 397 28.33 4.41 -23.31
CA THR A 397 27.23 5.25 -23.80
C THR A 397 25.89 4.67 -23.36
N TRP A 398 24.79 5.43 -23.50
CA TRP A 398 23.44 4.92 -23.23
C TRP A 398 23.13 3.61 -23.98
N ASN A 399 23.58 3.52 -25.24
CA ASN A 399 23.32 2.37 -26.10
C ASN A 399 24.19 1.13 -25.77
N SER A 400 25.24 1.30 -24.97
CA SER A 400 26.17 0.22 -24.59
C SER A 400 26.01 -0.22 -23.12
N LEU A 401 24.90 0.13 -22.46
CA LEU A 401 24.64 -0.21 -21.06
C LEU A 401 24.36 -1.70 -20.80
N ARG A 402 23.95 -2.45 -21.84
CA ARG A 402 23.65 -3.87 -21.71
C ARG A 402 24.88 -4.65 -21.22
N GLY A 403 24.70 -5.48 -20.20
CA GLY A 403 25.74 -6.30 -19.57
C GLY A 403 26.65 -5.54 -18.60
N LYS A 404 26.44 -4.23 -18.41
CA LYS A 404 27.21 -3.41 -17.45
C LYS A 404 26.66 -3.54 -16.04
N LYS A 405 27.41 -3.00 -15.09
CA LYS A 405 27.06 -2.94 -13.67
C LYS A 405 26.33 -1.64 -13.34
N SER A 406 25.17 -1.71 -12.71
CA SER A 406 24.37 -0.51 -12.41
C SER A 406 24.16 -0.26 -10.91
N CYS A 407 23.97 1.00 -10.56
CA CYS A 407 23.68 1.47 -9.22
C CYS A 407 22.38 2.30 -9.22
N HIS A 408 21.44 1.95 -8.36
CA HIS A 408 20.11 2.55 -8.27
C HIS A 408 19.86 3.03 -6.85
N THR A 409 19.10 4.12 -6.70
CA THR A 409 18.78 4.67 -5.37
C THR A 409 17.92 3.70 -4.55
N ALA A 410 16.82 3.23 -5.13
CA ALA A 410 16.00 2.10 -4.69
C ALA A 410 14.97 1.73 -5.76
N VAL A 411 14.44 0.50 -5.71
CA VAL A 411 13.31 0.07 -6.54
C VAL A 411 12.09 0.99 -6.31
N GLY A 412 11.43 1.39 -7.40
CA GLY A 412 10.22 2.23 -7.36
C GLY A 412 10.46 3.74 -7.28
N THR A 413 11.70 4.19 -7.10
CA THR A 413 12.05 5.62 -7.08
C THR A 413 12.04 6.25 -8.48
N SER A 414 11.83 7.57 -8.56
CA SER A 414 11.75 8.30 -9.84
C SER A 414 13.04 8.21 -10.65
N ALA A 415 14.13 8.79 -10.14
CA ALA A 415 15.40 8.89 -10.87
C ALA A 415 16.19 7.57 -10.89
N GLY A 416 16.11 6.78 -9.82
CA GLY A 416 16.86 5.54 -9.68
C GLY A 416 16.24 4.34 -10.38
N TRP A 417 14.92 4.35 -10.64
CA TRP A 417 14.22 3.17 -11.16
C TRP A 417 13.20 3.50 -12.25
N ASN A 418 12.15 4.24 -11.96
CA ASN A 418 10.99 4.39 -12.87
C ASN A 418 11.38 4.98 -14.22
N ILE A 419 12.17 6.06 -14.23
CA ILE A 419 12.66 6.69 -15.47
C ILE A 419 13.62 5.77 -16.23
N PRO A 420 14.76 5.32 -15.67
CA PRO A 420 15.71 4.51 -16.43
C PRO A 420 15.13 3.16 -16.86
N MET A 421 14.39 2.47 -15.99
CA MET A 421 13.81 1.17 -16.33
C MET A 421 12.65 1.32 -17.31
N GLY A 422 11.88 2.40 -17.25
CA GLY A 422 10.85 2.70 -18.25
C GLY A 422 11.44 2.93 -19.64
N LEU A 423 12.57 3.62 -19.75
CA LEU A 423 13.28 3.80 -21.02
C LEU A 423 13.85 2.48 -21.55
N ILE A 424 14.44 1.65 -20.70
CA ILE A 424 14.95 0.32 -21.08
C ILE A 424 13.80 -0.61 -21.48
N TYR A 425 12.68 -0.58 -20.77
CA TYR A 425 11.48 -1.34 -21.11
C TYR A 425 10.96 -0.93 -22.48
N ASN A 426 10.89 0.37 -22.79
CA ASN A 426 10.45 0.85 -24.10
C ASN A 426 11.36 0.37 -25.25
N GLN A 427 12.66 0.15 -24.98
CA GLN A 427 13.59 -0.38 -25.97
C GLN A 427 13.52 -1.91 -26.12
N THR A 428 13.21 -2.63 -25.04
CA THR A 428 13.36 -4.09 -24.98
C THR A 428 12.04 -4.86 -24.97
N GLY A 429 10.94 -4.23 -24.55
CA GLY A 429 9.65 -4.85 -24.31
C GLY A 429 9.63 -5.88 -23.17
N SER A 430 10.64 -5.90 -22.29
CA SER A 430 10.82 -6.95 -21.28
C SER A 430 10.99 -6.38 -19.88
N CYS A 431 10.29 -6.97 -18.90
CA CYS A 431 10.47 -6.67 -17.47
C CYS A 431 11.69 -7.39 -16.86
N LYS A 432 12.41 -8.20 -17.64
CA LYS A 432 13.62 -8.91 -17.18
C LYS A 432 14.84 -8.00 -17.17
N PHE A 433 14.78 -6.98 -16.33
CA PHE A 433 15.87 -6.00 -16.18
C PHE A 433 17.15 -6.65 -15.63
N ASP A 434 17.02 -7.80 -14.97
CA ASP A 434 18.10 -8.64 -14.42
C ASP A 434 18.92 -9.35 -15.51
N GLU A 435 18.35 -9.50 -16.71
CA GLU A 435 19.06 -9.95 -17.93
C GLU A 435 19.68 -8.76 -18.69
N PHE A 436 19.29 -7.52 -18.39
CA PHE A 436 19.84 -6.32 -19.05
C PHE A 436 21.17 -5.89 -18.42
N PHE A 437 21.25 -5.78 -17.09
CA PHE A 437 22.49 -5.51 -16.36
C PHE A 437 23.09 -6.81 -15.83
N SER A 438 24.42 -6.91 -15.83
CA SER A 438 25.08 -8.16 -15.35
C SER A 438 24.99 -8.32 -13.84
N GLN A 439 25.14 -7.21 -13.10
CA GLN A 439 25.03 -7.13 -11.65
C GLN A 439 24.61 -5.70 -11.28
N SER A 440 23.84 -5.53 -10.22
CA SER A 440 23.47 -4.19 -9.75
C SER A 440 23.50 -4.07 -8.23
N CYS A 441 23.36 -2.83 -7.75
CA CYS A 441 22.74 -2.59 -6.46
C CYS A 441 21.45 -1.79 -6.66
N ALA A 442 20.31 -2.42 -6.42
CA ALA A 442 18.98 -1.81 -6.41
C ALA A 442 18.25 -2.19 -5.12
N PRO A 443 18.43 -1.41 -4.03
CA PRO A 443 17.80 -1.67 -2.75
C PRO A 443 16.28 -1.85 -2.86
N GLY A 444 15.74 -2.85 -2.17
CA GLY A 444 14.33 -3.28 -2.28
C GLY A 444 14.09 -4.45 -3.24
N SER A 445 15.10 -4.89 -3.99
CA SER A 445 15.03 -6.11 -4.80
C SER A 445 15.18 -7.38 -3.95
N ASP A 446 14.91 -8.54 -4.55
CA ASP A 446 15.21 -9.84 -3.93
C ASP A 446 16.72 -9.95 -3.58
N PRO A 447 17.09 -10.17 -2.30
CA PRO A 447 18.48 -10.28 -1.86
C PRO A 447 19.34 -11.30 -2.63
N GLU A 448 18.72 -12.33 -3.21
CA GLU A 448 19.41 -13.38 -3.98
C GLU A 448 19.51 -13.06 -5.49
N SER A 449 18.87 -11.99 -5.95
CA SER A 449 18.89 -11.57 -7.36
C SER A 449 20.17 -10.85 -7.76
N SER A 450 20.43 -10.78 -9.07
CA SER A 450 21.55 -9.99 -9.63
C SER A 450 21.48 -8.51 -9.26
N PHE A 451 20.29 -7.99 -8.94
CA PHE A 451 20.08 -6.61 -8.49
C PHE A 451 20.67 -6.30 -7.13
N CYS A 452 20.95 -7.31 -6.29
CA CYS A 452 21.54 -7.11 -4.98
C CYS A 452 23.02 -7.53 -4.94
N ALA A 453 23.59 -7.98 -6.06
CA ALA A 453 24.94 -8.52 -6.14
C ALA A 453 26.02 -7.50 -5.74
N LEU A 454 25.85 -6.22 -6.08
CA LEU A 454 26.80 -5.16 -5.76
C LEU A 454 26.53 -4.52 -4.40
N CYS A 455 25.34 -4.71 -3.81
CA CYS A 455 24.96 -4.05 -2.56
C CYS A 455 25.93 -4.34 -1.40
N GLY A 456 26.15 -3.33 -0.57
CA GLY A 456 27.19 -3.35 0.45
C GLY A 456 26.71 -3.82 1.82
N GLY A 457 25.40 -3.76 2.07
CA GLY A 457 24.83 -3.88 3.41
C GLY A 457 25.24 -2.71 4.31
N GLY A 458 24.98 -2.90 5.60
CA GLY A 458 25.43 -2.01 6.67
C GLY A 458 26.49 -2.66 7.53
N SER A 459 26.45 -2.39 8.84
CA SER A 459 27.24 -3.11 9.84
C SER A 459 26.87 -4.59 9.98
N ASN A 460 25.70 -4.99 9.48
CA ASN A 460 25.20 -6.36 9.49
C ASN A 460 24.85 -6.80 8.05
N ALA A 461 25.26 -8.02 7.68
CA ALA A 461 24.95 -8.62 6.37
C ALA A 461 23.45 -8.78 6.11
N ALA A 462 22.62 -8.86 7.18
CA ALA A 462 21.16 -8.89 7.07
C ALA A 462 20.54 -7.60 6.49
N HIS A 463 21.31 -6.50 6.38
CA HIS A 463 20.87 -5.25 5.77
C HIS A 463 21.26 -5.12 4.29
N LYS A 464 21.88 -6.14 3.71
CA LYS A 464 22.22 -6.14 2.28
C LYS A 464 20.94 -5.94 1.45
N CYS A 465 20.97 -4.94 0.58
CA CYS A 465 19.85 -4.58 -0.31
C CYS A 465 18.59 -4.08 0.40
N ALA A 466 18.65 -3.75 1.69
CA ALA A 466 17.50 -3.19 2.40
C ALA A 466 17.13 -1.80 1.84
N PRO A 467 15.85 -1.51 1.57
CA PRO A 467 15.41 -0.21 1.05
C PRO A 467 15.31 0.85 2.16
N ASN A 468 16.40 1.05 2.90
CA ASN A 468 16.55 2.06 3.92
C ASN A 468 18.04 2.35 4.20
N SER A 469 18.31 3.37 5.02
CA SER A 469 19.65 3.87 5.31
C SER A 469 20.59 2.90 6.06
N HIS A 470 20.19 1.66 6.34
CA HIS A 470 21.15 0.62 6.78
C HIS A 470 21.96 0.05 5.60
N GLU A 471 21.47 0.13 4.37
CA GLU A 471 22.24 -0.24 3.17
C GLU A 471 23.10 0.95 2.75
N LYS A 472 24.44 0.77 2.70
CA LYS A 472 25.36 1.86 2.40
C LYS A 472 25.20 2.47 1.00
N TYR A 473 24.60 1.73 0.07
CA TYR A 473 24.32 2.20 -1.29
C TYR A 473 22.86 2.63 -1.52
N TYR A 474 22.07 2.78 -0.46
CA TYR A 474 20.70 3.30 -0.55
C TYR A 474 20.65 4.81 -0.79
N GLY A 475 19.64 5.25 -1.54
CA GLY A 475 19.40 6.66 -1.86
C GLY A 475 20.38 7.21 -2.89
N SER A 476 20.24 8.49 -3.24
CA SER A 476 21.04 9.12 -4.30
C SER A 476 22.54 9.15 -3.97
N SER A 477 22.90 9.54 -2.74
CA SER A 477 24.28 9.50 -2.26
C SER A 477 24.89 8.09 -2.29
N GLY A 478 24.10 7.09 -1.86
CA GLY A 478 24.52 5.68 -1.86
C GLY A 478 24.70 5.10 -3.27
N ALA A 479 23.81 5.41 -4.20
CA ALA A 479 23.93 4.99 -5.59
C ALA A 479 25.15 5.63 -6.28
N PHE A 480 25.44 6.90 -6.00
CA PHE A 480 26.66 7.56 -6.47
C PHE A 480 27.92 6.94 -5.86
N ARG A 481 27.90 6.63 -4.56
CA ARG A 481 28.98 5.87 -3.89
C ARG A 481 29.19 4.49 -4.52
N CYS A 482 28.11 3.80 -4.90
CA CYS A 482 28.16 2.52 -5.59
C CYS A 482 28.89 2.64 -6.95
N LEU A 483 28.65 3.71 -7.72
CA LEU A 483 29.41 3.98 -8.95
C LEU A 483 30.90 4.14 -8.65
N VAL A 484 31.25 4.94 -7.63
CA VAL A 484 32.66 5.16 -7.24
C VAL A 484 33.35 3.83 -6.92
N GLU A 485 32.72 2.98 -6.10
CA GLU A 485 33.35 1.79 -5.54
C GLU A 485 33.21 0.51 -6.39
N LYS A 486 32.13 0.33 -7.16
CA LYS A 486 31.80 -0.97 -7.78
C LYS A 486 31.15 -0.95 -9.17
N GLY A 487 30.20 -0.04 -9.40
CA GLY A 487 29.37 -0.02 -10.60
C GLY A 487 30.01 0.73 -11.78
N ASP A 488 29.39 0.59 -12.95
CA ASP A 488 29.78 1.29 -14.19
C ASP A 488 28.90 2.52 -14.44
N VAL A 489 27.63 2.47 -14.01
CA VAL A 489 26.64 3.57 -14.15
C VAL A 489 25.83 3.73 -12.85
N ALA A 490 25.55 4.97 -12.45
CA ALA A 490 24.57 5.29 -11.40
C ALA A 490 23.40 6.10 -11.95
N PHE A 491 22.19 5.71 -11.55
CA PHE A 491 20.96 6.45 -11.84
C PHE A 491 20.57 7.24 -10.60
N VAL A 492 20.69 8.57 -10.69
CA VAL A 492 20.51 9.49 -9.56
C VAL A 492 19.88 10.79 -10.04
N GLU A 493 19.51 11.65 -9.10
CA GLU A 493 19.14 13.03 -9.39
C GLU A 493 20.38 13.86 -9.68
N HIS A 494 20.25 14.81 -10.61
CA HIS A 494 21.36 15.67 -11.03
C HIS A 494 22.14 16.36 -9.89
N PRO A 495 21.50 16.93 -8.85
CA PRO A 495 22.20 17.58 -7.75
C PRO A 495 23.16 16.65 -6.98
N THR A 496 22.92 15.34 -7.01
CA THR A 496 23.66 14.35 -6.21
C THR A 496 25.17 14.38 -6.45
N VAL A 497 25.60 14.48 -7.71
CA VAL A 497 27.04 14.52 -8.03
C VAL A 497 27.66 15.77 -7.40
N LEU A 498 26.99 16.91 -7.55
CA LEU A 498 27.44 18.21 -7.07
C LEU A 498 27.49 18.29 -5.54
N GLN A 499 26.70 17.48 -4.84
CA GLN A 499 26.67 17.38 -3.37
C GLN A 499 27.76 16.45 -2.82
N ASN A 500 28.29 15.55 -3.63
CA ASN A 500 29.22 14.51 -3.21
C ASN A 500 30.64 14.69 -3.79
N THR A 501 30.89 15.78 -4.50
CA THR A 501 32.22 16.12 -5.02
C THR A 501 32.72 17.46 -4.50
N ASP A 502 33.98 17.76 -4.79
CA ASP A 502 34.65 19.04 -4.54
C ASP A 502 34.61 19.45 -3.06
N GLY A 503 34.71 18.46 -2.17
CA GLY A 503 34.77 18.64 -0.73
C GLY A 503 33.43 18.94 -0.05
N LYS A 504 32.30 18.88 -0.76
CA LYS A 504 30.98 19.14 -0.16
C LYS A 504 30.46 17.99 0.71
N ASN A 505 30.87 16.76 0.43
CA ASN A 505 30.64 15.62 1.32
C ASN A 505 31.94 15.31 2.09
N PRO A 506 31.95 15.45 3.43
CA PRO A 506 33.14 15.22 4.25
C PRO A 506 33.45 13.73 4.48
N GLU A 507 32.58 12.81 4.07
CA GLU A 507 32.82 11.37 4.23
C GLU A 507 34.07 10.89 3.47
N ASP A 508 34.75 9.89 4.03
CA ASP A 508 36.03 9.39 3.50
C ASP A 508 35.99 8.92 2.05
N TRP A 509 34.85 8.40 1.58
CA TRP A 509 34.70 7.93 0.20
C TRP A 509 34.51 9.08 -0.81
N ALA A 510 34.11 10.27 -0.35
CA ALA A 510 33.67 11.38 -1.20
C ALA A 510 34.60 12.61 -1.15
N LYS A 511 35.33 12.79 -0.05
CA LYS A 511 36.12 14.02 0.24
C LYS A 511 37.07 14.47 -0.87
N ASP A 512 37.65 13.53 -1.63
CA ASP A 512 38.66 13.80 -2.66
C ASP A 512 38.09 13.78 -4.09
N LEU A 513 36.82 13.41 -4.27
CA LEU A 513 36.19 13.31 -5.59
C LEU A 513 36.06 14.69 -6.25
N LYS A 514 36.31 14.77 -7.56
CA LYS A 514 36.08 15.99 -8.34
C LYS A 514 34.93 15.79 -9.31
N GLN A 515 34.09 16.81 -9.46
CA GLN A 515 32.96 16.76 -10.40
C GLN A 515 33.41 16.41 -11.82
N LYS A 516 34.58 16.90 -12.23
CA LYS A 516 35.17 16.67 -13.57
C LYS A 516 35.52 15.20 -13.88
N ASP A 517 35.54 14.34 -12.87
CA ASP A 517 35.85 12.91 -13.00
C ASP A 517 34.61 12.11 -13.45
N PHE A 518 33.46 12.77 -13.57
CA PHE A 518 32.18 12.18 -13.93
C PHE A 518 31.55 12.88 -15.14
N GLU A 519 30.75 12.12 -15.88
CA GLU A 519 29.98 12.60 -17.04
C GLU A 519 28.57 12.00 -17.02
N LEU A 520 27.67 12.64 -17.77
CA LEU A 520 26.29 12.20 -17.96
C LEU A 520 26.16 11.46 -19.30
N LEU A 521 25.40 10.37 -19.31
CA LEU A 521 24.97 9.72 -20.55
C LEU A 521 23.67 10.36 -21.04
N CYS A 522 23.68 10.78 -22.31
CA CYS A 522 22.50 11.38 -22.94
C CYS A 522 21.76 10.33 -23.79
N LEU A 523 20.45 10.53 -23.97
CA LEU A 523 19.60 9.60 -24.73
C LEU A 523 19.98 9.49 -26.22
N ASP A 524 20.65 10.49 -26.77
CA ASP A 524 21.18 10.49 -28.14
C ASP A 524 22.47 9.66 -28.31
N GLY A 525 22.97 9.06 -27.22
CA GLY A 525 24.19 8.27 -27.18
C GLY A 525 25.46 9.09 -26.94
N THR A 526 25.36 10.41 -26.84
CA THR A 526 26.49 11.29 -26.48
C THR A 526 26.72 11.32 -24.97
N ARG A 527 27.81 11.99 -24.57
CA ARG A 527 28.18 12.21 -23.18
C ARG A 527 28.40 13.70 -22.96
N LYS A 528 28.00 14.20 -21.80
CA LYS A 528 28.19 15.62 -21.44
C LYS A 528 28.72 15.80 -20.02
N PRO A 529 29.39 16.93 -19.73
CA PRO A 529 29.74 17.28 -18.36
C PRO A 529 28.51 17.35 -17.46
N VAL A 530 28.70 17.08 -16.17
CA VAL A 530 27.64 17.13 -15.14
C VAL A 530 26.95 18.50 -15.07
N THR A 531 27.62 19.59 -15.48
CA THR A 531 27.03 20.93 -15.54
C THR A 531 25.97 21.10 -16.64
N GLU A 532 25.89 20.21 -17.63
CA GLU A 532 25.00 20.33 -18.78
C GLU A 532 23.74 19.45 -18.69
N ALA A 533 23.29 19.11 -17.48
CA ALA A 533 22.14 18.21 -17.28
C ALA A 533 20.84 18.70 -17.94
N GLN A 534 20.62 20.01 -18.03
CA GLN A 534 19.47 20.57 -18.78
C GLN A 534 19.42 20.07 -20.23
N ASN A 535 20.57 19.84 -20.86
CA ASN A 535 20.69 19.34 -22.23
C ASN A 535 21.07 17.85 -22.29
N CYS A 536 21.20 17.16 -21.15
CA CYS A 536 21.59 15.75 -21.05
C CYS A 536 21.02 15.13 -19.77
N HIS A 537 19.77 14.69 -19.86
CA HIS A 537 19.05 14.00 -18.81
C HIS A 537 18.16 12.90 -19.40
N LEU A 538 17.70 12.00 -18.55
CA LEU A 538 16.81 10.90 -18.93
C LEU A 538 15.34 11.31 -18.89
N GLY A 539 14.99 12.22 -17.98
CA GLY A 539 13.66 12.77 -17.83
C GLY A 539 13.59 13.79 -16.69
N ILE A 540 12.50 14.55 -16.66
CA ILE A 540 12.17 15.44 -15.55
C ILE A 540 11.34 14.64 -14.55
N VAL A 541 11.74 14.69 -13.27
CA VAL A 541 11.04 14.04 -12.17
C VAL A 541 10.45 15.09 -11.24
N PRO A 542 9.23 14.90 -10.72
CA PRO A 542 8.64 15.83 -9.77
C PRO A 542 9.44 15.81 -8.46
N ASN A 543 9.42 16.94 -7.75
CA ASN A 543 10.04 17.06 -6.44
C ASN A 543 9.45 16.05 -5.45
N HIS A 544 10.19 15.76 -4.38
CA HIS A 544 9.61 15.03 -3.26
C HIS A 544 8.48 15.86 -2.65
N ALA A 545 7.49 15.18 -2.07
CA ALA A 545 6.40 15.84 -1.39
C ALA A 545 5.97 15.08 -0.14
N VAL A 546 5.54 15.85 0.84
CA VAL A 546 4.84 15.33 2.00
C VAL A 546 3.47 14.87 1.57
N VAL A 547 3.12 13.62 1.89
CA VAL A 547 1.78 13.08 1.68
C VAL A 547 1.06 12.87 3.00
N SER A 548 -0.26 12.95 2.98
CA SER A 548 -1.11 12.65 4.13
C SER A 548 -2.49 12.17 3.67
N ARG A 549 -3.33 11.77 4.62
CA ARG A 549 -4.76 11.57 4.37
C ARG A 549 -5.48 12.91 4.23
N LYS A 550 -6.58 12.92 3.48
CA LYS A 550 -7.36 14.13 3.21
C LYS A 550 -7.84 14.84 4.49
N ASP A 551 -8.21 14.09 5.53
CA ASP A 551 -8.67 14.61 6.82
C ASP A 551 -7.55 15.24 7.66
N LYS A 552 -6.28 14.87 7.42
CA LYS A 552 -5.11 15.37 8.16
C LYS A 552 -4.28 16.39 7.39
N ALA A 553 -4.49 16.53 6.08
CA ALA A 553 -3.69 17.39 5.20
C ALA A 553 -3.52 18.83 5.73
N ASP A 554 -4.60 19.47 6.20
CA ASP A 554 -4.52 20.83 6.73
C ASP A 554 -3.77 20.93 8.06
N SER A 555 -3.94 19.94 8.96
CA SER A 555 -3.19 19.86 10.22
C SER A 555 -1.70 19.66 9.96
N VAL A 556 -1.35 18.76 9.05
CA VAL A 556 0.04 18.50 8.63
C VAL A 556 0.66 19.75 8.00
N ARG A 557 -0.07 20.43 7.11
CA ARG A 557 0.38 21.68 6.48
C ARG A 557 0.72 22.76 7.51
N ARG A 558 -0.22 23.03 8.44
CA ARG A 558 -0.02 24.05 9.48
C ARG A 558 1.16 23.72 10.40
N MET A 559 1.24 22.46 10.80
CA MET A 559 2.35 21.97 11.63
C MET A 559 3.69 22.14 10.90
N LEU A 560 3.80 21.73 9.64
CA LEU A 560 5.06 21.83 8.89
C LEU A 560 5.50 23.27 8.61
N PHE A 561 4.58 24.18 8.29
CA PHE A 561 4.93 25.61 8.15
C PHE A 561 5.50 26.18 9.45
N ASN A 562 4.84 25.91 10.58
CA ASN A 562 5.35 26.33 11.88
C ASN A 562 6.74 25.71 12.18
N GLN A 563 6.93 24.43 11.88
CA GLN A 563 8.18 23.74 12.19
C GLN A 563 9.34 24.15 11.29
N GLN A 564 9.11 24.48 10.01
CA GLN A 564 10.18 25.00 9.16
C GLN A 564 10.54 26.46 9.49
N GLU A 565 9.60 27.25 10.03
CA GLU A 565 9.89 28.60 10.54
C GLU A 565 10.82 28.57 11.76
N LEU A 566 10.77 27.50 12.56
CA LEU A 566 11.68 27.28 13.68
C LEU A 566 12.99 26.60 13.24
N PHE A 567 12.90 25.51 12.48
CA PHE A 567 14.03 24.57 12.27
C PHE A 567 14.48 24.43 10.81
N GLY A 568 13.85 25.15 9.88
CA GLY A 568 14.24 25.20 8.46
C GLY A 568 15.55 25.99 8.26
N ARG A 569 16.02 26.12 7.00
CA ARG A 569 17.32 26.75 6.67
C ARG A 569 17.53 28.13 7.29
N ASN A 570 16.46 28.92 7.34
CA ASN A 570 16.44 30.28 7.86
C ASN A 570 15.64 30.37 9.18
N GLY A 571 15.44 29.24 9.87
CA GLY A 571 14.59 29.16 11.05
C GLY A 571 15.21 29.78 12.30
N PHE A 572 14.35 30.32 13.18
CA PHE A 572 14.77 31.02 14.40
C PHE A 572 15.56 30.13 15.38
N GLU A 573 15.30 28.82 15.36
CA GLU A 573 15.92 27.81 16.23
C GLU A 573 16.77 26.80 15.44
N TYR A 574 17.27 27.16 14.25
CA TYR A 574 18.09 26.28 13.39
C TYR A 574 19.30 25.65 14.11
N MET A 575 19.90 26.37 15.06
CA MET A 575 21.02 25.86 15.86
C MET A 575 20.60 24.78 16.87
N MET A 576 19.31 24.70 17.22
CA MET A 576 18.76 23.71 18.14
C MET A 576 18.38 22.40 17.44
N PHE A 577 17.89 22.51 16.22
CA PHE A 577 17.53 21.37 15.37
C PHE A 577 17.49 21.80 13.90
N GLN A 578 18.02 20.95 13.02
CA GLN A 578 18.11 21.23 11.58
C GLN A 578 17.19 20.28 10.82
N LEU A 579 16.03 20.78 10.37
CA LEU A 579 15.01 19.95 9.74
C LEU A 579 15.51 19.34 8.41
N PHE A 580 16.13 20.17 7.57
CA PHE A 580 16.60 19.82 6.22
C PHE A 580 18.10 19.51 6.17
N LYS A 581 18.70 19.08 7.29
CA LYS A 581 20.09 18.63 7.33
C LYS A 581 20.19 17.35 8.15
N SER A 582 21.02 16.43 7.72
CA SER A 582 21.18 15.11 8.33
C SER A 582 22.59 14.92 8.87
N SER A 583 22.74 14.06 9.87
CA SER A 583 24.05 13.59 10.35
C SER A 583 24.73 12.66 9.34
N THR A 584 23.93 11.93 8.57
CA THR A 584 24.34 11.15 7.39
C THR A 584 23.80 11.84 6.14
N LYS A 585 22.86 11.22 5.42
CA LYS A 585 22.25 11.76 4.20
C LYS A 585 20.75 11.52 4.16
N ASP A 586 20.01 12.55 3.78
CA ASP A 586 18.59 12.51 3.36
C ASP A 586 17.65 11.82 4.37
N LEU A 587 17.81 12.13 5.67
CA LEU A 587 16.94 11.60 6.72
C LEU A 587 15.68 12.46 6.86
N LEU A 588 14.49 11.86 6.67
CA LEU A 588 13.14 12.46 6.68
C LEU A 588 12.82 13.37 5.49
N PHE A 589 13.77 14.22 5.11
CA PHE A 589 13.73 15.14 3.97
C PHE A 589 15.11 15.11 3.30
N SER A 590 15.19 15.52 2.03
CA SER A 590 16.51 15.62 1.41
C SER A 590 17.33 16.77 2.00
N ASP A 591 18.64 16.56 2.10
CA ASP A 591 19.61 17.51 2.68
C ASP A 591 19.85 18.77 1.85
N ASP A 592 19.24 18.88 0.67
CA ASP A 592 19.24 20.06 -0.20
C ASP A 592 17.89 20.78 -0.22
N THR A 593 16.91 20.32 0.57
CA THR A 593 15.66 21.03 0.76
C THR A 593 15.95 22.42 1.32
N GLU A 594 15.43 23.44 0.66
CA GLU A 594 15.44 24.82 1.12
C GLU A 594 14.25 25.12 2.01
N CYS A 595 13.07 24.69 1.57
CA CYS A 595 11.81 24.87 2.27
C CYS A 595 10.79 23.83 1.81
N LEU A 596 9.67 23.81 2.52
CA LEU A 596 8.46 23.13 2.09
C LEU A 596 7.50 24.15 1.48
N ALA A 597 7.15 23.96 0.22
CA ALA A 597 6.33 24.89 -0.56
C ALA A 597 4.90 24.41 -0.75
N ASN A 598 4.00 25.38 -0.88
CA ASN A 598 2.58 25.15 -1.09
C ASN A 598 2.32 24.62 -2.51
N LEU A 599 1.35 23.71 -2.63
CA LEU A 599 1.10 23.00 -3.88
C LEU A 599 0.20 23.75 -4.88
N GLN A 600 -0.29 24.93 -4.50
CA GLN A 600 -1.27 25.68 -5.27
C GLN A 600 -2.50 24.80 -5.59
N ASP A 601 -2.79 24.53 -6.87
CA ASP A 601 -3.91 23.68 -7.31
C ASP A 601 -3.53 22.20 -7.50
N LYS A 602 -2.26 21.82 -7.24
CA LYS A 602 -1.72 20.46 -7.39
C LYS A 602 -1.91 19.59 -6.14
N THR A 603 -3.11 19.60 -5.57
CA THR A 603 -3.44 18.90 -4.31
C THR A 603 -3.84 17.43 -4.49
N ILE A 604 -3.82 16.92 -5.72
CA ILE A 604 -4.02 15.49 -6.04
C ILE A 604 -2.79 14.96 -6.76
N TYR A 605 -2.45 13.69 -6.56
CA TYR A 605 -1.21 13.12 -7.08
C TYR A 605 -1.11 13.23 -8.60
N GLN A 606 -2.23 13.12 -9.34
CA GLN A 606 -2.20 13.22 -10.80
C GLN A 606 -1.76 14.61 -11.28
N LYS A 607 -2.27 15.67 -10.63
CA LYS A 607 -1.88 17.05 -10.94
C LYS A 607 -0.48 17.37 -10.47
N TYR A 608 -0.08 16.82 -9.33
CA TYR A 608 1.25 17.04 -8.75
C TYR A 608 2.34 16.40 -9.61
N LEU A 609 2.19 15.13 -9.95
CA LEU A 609 3.14 14.37 -10.75
C LEU A 609 3.16 14.81 -12.22
N GLY A 610 2.01 15.24 -12.76
CA GLY A 610 1.90 15.67 -14.15
C GLY A 610 1.76 14.51 -15.15
N PRO A 611 1.19 14.78 -16.34
CA PRO A 611 0.85 13.73 -17.31
C PRO A 611 2.08 13.03 -17.91
N GLU A 612 3.20 13.75 -18.12
CA GLU A 612 4.42 13.15 -18.68
C GLU A 612 4.98 12.08 -17.75
N TYR A 613 5.11 12.38 -16.46
CA TYR A 613 5.63 11.45 -15.46
C TYR A 613 4.67 10.26 -15.22
N LEU A 614 3.36 10.52 -15.18
CA LEU A 614 2.35 9.45 -15.06
C LEU A 614 2.41 8.48 -16.24
N THR A 615 2.66 8.98 -17.46
CA THR A 615 2.82 8.15 -18.66
C THR A 615 4.09 7.30 -18.55
N ALA A 616 5.20 7.88 -18.06
CA ALA A 616 6.43 7.14 -17.83
C ALA A 616 6.25 6.00 -16.81
N ILE A 617 5.55 6.25 -15.70
CA ILE A 617 5.22 5.21 -14.71
C ILE A 617 4.30 4.15 -15.32
N ALA A 618 3.26 4.56 -16.06
CA ALA A 618 2.30 3.62 -16.64
C ALA A 618 2.98 2.59 -17.55
N ASN A 619 4.01 3.01 -18.30
CA ASN A 619 4.78 2.12 -19.19
C ASN A 619 5.56 1.04 -18.43
N VAL A 620 6.10 1.36 -17.25
CA VAL A 620 6.90 0.42 -16.45
C VAL A 620 6.09 -0.25 -15.33
N ARG A 621 4.83 0.15 -15.12
CA ARG A 621 3.97 -0.32 -14.01
C ARG A 621 3.88 -1.83 -13.94
N GLN A 622 3.70 -2.50 -15.08
CA GLN A 622 3.61 -3.96 -15.14
C GLN A 622 4.92 -4.67 -14.71
N CYS A 623 6.03 -3.95 -14.67
CA CYS A 623 7.34 -4.43 -14.26
C CYS A 623 7.71 -3.99 -12.83
N LEU A 624 6.82 -3.28 -12.11
CA LEU A 624 7.04 -2.86 -10.73
C LEU A 624 6.41 -3.88 -9.77
N PRO A 625 7.20 -4.74 -9.11
CA PRO A 625 6.67 -5.61 -8.07
C PRO A 625 6.37 -4.77 -6.82
N SER A 626 5.11 -4.34 -6.64
CA SER A 626 4.66 -3.61 -5.45
C SER A 626 3.40 -4.26 -4.90
N GLU A 627 3.56 -5.04 -3.83
CA GLU A 627 2.43 -5.70 -3.18
C GLU A 627 1.44 -4.68 -2.59
N LEU A 628 1.94 -3.51 -2.17
CA LEU A 628 1.08 -2.43 -1.67
C LEU A 628 0.25 -1.81 -2.79
N LEU A 629 0.83 -1.58 -3.97
CA LEU A 629 0.08 -1.06 -5.11
C LEU A 629 -1.01 -2.04 -5.55
N ASP A 630 -0.70 -3.34 -5.57
CA ASP A 630 -1.68 -4.39 -5.85
C ASP A 630 -2.81 -4.39 -4.82
N ALA A 631 -2.47 -4.27 -3.53
CA ALA A 631 -3.47 -4.15 -2.47
C ALA A 631 -4.35 -2.91 -2.67
N CYS A 632 -3.76 -1.73 -2.87
CA CYS A 632 -4.51 -0.47 -3.02
C CYS A 632 -5.37 -0.40 -4.30
N THR A 633 -5.12 -1.26 -5.28
CA THR A 633 -5.90 -1.29 -6.53
C THR A 633 -6.95 -2.41 -6.60
N LEU A 634 -7.04 -3.28 -5.58
CA LEU A 634 -8.02 -4.39 -5.55
C LEU A 634 -9.47 -3.95 -5.72
N HIS A 635 -9.86 -2.84 -5.08
CA HIS A 635 -11.25 -2.36 -5.10
C HIS A 635 -11.63 -1.53 -6.33
N GLY A 636 -10.69 -1.35 -7.27
CA GLY A 636 -10.79 -0.34 -8.32
C GLY A 636 -10.68 1.07 -7.74
N SER A 637 -9.91 1.94 -8.39
CA SER A 637 -9.82 3.36 -8.04
C SER A 637 -10.72 4.20 -8.91
#